data_AF-A0A246QDZ4-F1
#
_entry.id   AF-A0A246QDZ4-F1
#
_cell.length_a   1.000
_cell.length_b   1.000
_cell.length_c   1.000
_cell.angle_alpha   90.00
_cell.angle_beta   90.00
_cell.angle_gamma   90.00
#
_symmetry.space_group_name_H-M   'P 1'
#
loop_
_entity.id
_entity.type
_entity.pdbx_description
1 polymer ?
#
loop_
_entity_poly.entity_id
_entity_poly.type
_entity_poly.pdbx_seq_one_letter_code
_entity_poly.pdbx_strand_id
1 'polypeptide(L)'
;MFFTKKSNTPAARHLQKHEYLDLLQGGTHDHAVSDEIKRAALRLAQAHADSLGLEGTPEPPLESIFARRSTSEDALLVHVPVKMEDCFIITVFASGASDAHAFILFDIGAEYLQPMLDCPAFGPSAPATEENIRGWVPLLPGQQSPFATIELREGTYMQVYADHDRFHLEHQMVSTGAHYRYSKPVEAAEATEILLSYALGKYEWAYRGWEKMDI
;
A
#
# COMPACT_ATOMS: atom_id res chain seq x y z
N MET A 1 21.25 -19.32 -36.19
CA MET A 1 20.10 -19.12 -35.29
C MET A 1 20.65 -18.91 -33.90
N PHE A 2 20.57 -17.69 -33.37
CA PHE A 2 20.93 -17.41 -31.97
C PHE A 2 19.64 -17.51 -31.16
N PHE A 3 19.47 -18.61 -30.43
CA PHE A 3 18.46 -18.70 -29.38
C PHE A 3 18.98 -17.90 -28.19
N THR A 4 18.51 -16.65 -28.05
CA THR A 4 18.65 -15.91 -26.80
C THR A 4 17.88 -16.67 -25.73
N LYS A 5 18.63 -17.34 -24.86
CA LYS A 5 18.14 -17.94 -23.62
C LYS A 5 17.46 -16.80 -22.85
N LYS A 6 16.11 -16.81 -22.76
CA LYS A 6 15.40 -15.89 -21.87
C LYS A 6 16.04 -16.03 -20.50
N SER A 7 16.62 -14.94 -20.00
CA SER A 7 17.11 -14.87 -18.62
C SER A 7 15.94 -15.27 -17.73
N ASN A 8 16.08 -16.39 -17.04
CA ASN A 8 15.09 -16.88 -16.10
C ASN A 8 15.29 -16.15 -14.76
N THR A 9 15.38 -14.82 -14.82
CA THR A 9 15.39 -13.98 -13.61
C THR A 9 14.02 -14.20 -12.97
N PRO A 10 13.93 -14.61 -11.69
CA PRO A 10 12.66 -14.70 -11.00
C PRO A 10 11.93 -13.37 -11.15
N ALA A 11 10.66 -13.41 -11.55
CA ALA A 11 9.85 -12.19 -11.59
C ALA A 11 9.86 -11.56 -10.20
N ALA A 12 10.14 -10.26 -10.11
CA ALA A 12 10.15 -9.57 -8.83
C ALA A 12 8.78 -9.69 -8.17
N ARG A 13 8.77 -9.94 -6.88
CA ARG A 13 7.54 -10.17 -6.12
C ARG A 13 6.92 -8.85 -5.68
N HIS A 14 5.61 -8.70 -5.82
CA HIS A 14 4.88 -7.61 -5.18
C HIS A 14 4.72 -7.90 -3.68
N LEU A 15 5.21 -7.01 -2.82
CA LEU A 15 5.07 -7.13 -1.37
C LEU A 15 3.71 -6.66 -0.89
N GLN A 16 3.22 -7.31 0.16
CA GLN A 16 2.13 -6.79 1.00
C GLN A 16 2.67 -5.75 1.99
N LYS A 17 1.78 -4.89 2.50
CA LYS A 17 2.15 -3.80 3.44
C LYS A 17 2.88 -4.33 4.68
N HIS A 18 2.47 -5.44 5.28
CA HIS A 18 3.17 -6.00 6.46
C HIS A 18 4.60 -6.42 6.15
N GLU A 19 4.86 -7.02 4.98
CA GLU A 19 6.21 -7.44 4.60
C GLU A 19 7.14 -6.23 4.43
N TYR A 20 6.61 -5.12 3.90
CA TYR A 20 7.34 -3.86 3.86
C TYR A 20 7.59 -3.30 5.27
N LEU A 21 6.62 -3.36 6.18
CA LEU A 21 6.81 -2.93 7.56
C LEU A 21 7.88 -3.76 8.29
N ASP A 22 7.98 -5.05 8.01
CA ASP A 22 9.03 -5.92 8.54
C ASP A 22 10.44 -5.46 8.10
N LEU A 23 10.57 -5.00 6.84
CA LEU A 23 11.82 -4.40 6.34
C LEU A 23 12.17 -3.08 7.05
N LEU A 24 11.20 -2.39 7.64
CA LEU A 24 11.41 -1.14 8.37
C LEU A 24 11.70 -1.35 9.87
N GLN A 25 11.64 -2.58 10.37
CA GLN A 25 11.94 -2.86 11.79
C GLN A 25 13.36 -2.39 12.15
N GLY A 26 13.49 -1.73 13.30
CA GLY A 26 14.76 -1.12 13.70
C GLY A 26 15.13 0.15 12.92
N GLY A 27 14.26 0.61 12.02
CA GLY A 27 14.41 1.83 11.24
C GLY A 27 15.23 1.65 9.96
N THR A 28 15.38 2.75 9.23
CA THR A 28 16.16 2.82 7.99
C THR A 28 16.99 4.08 7.98
N HIS A 29 18.12 4.06 7.27
CA HIS A 29 19.00 5.22 7.10
C HIS A 29 19.27 5.49 5.63
N ASP A 30 19.54 6.75 5.30
CA ASP A 30 19.87 7.16 3.94
C ASP A 30 21.11 6.40 3.45
N HIS A 31 21.07 5.95 2.19
CA HIS A 31 22.15 5.19 1.60
C HIS A 31 22.42 5.67 0.18
N ALA A 32 23.68 6.04 -0.08
CA ALA A 32 24.10 6.38 -1.43
C ALA A 32 24.13 5.12 -2.31
N VAL A 33 23.57 5.23 -3.51
CA VAL A 33 23.53 4.16 -4.51
C VAL A 33 24.04 4.68 -5.84
N SER A 34 24.61 3.78 -6.63
CA SER A 34 25.09 4.13 -7.96
C SER A 34 23.94 4.32 -8.95
N ASP A 35 24.22 4.99 -10.07
CA ASP A 35 23.26 5.19 -11.15
C ASP A 35 22.79 3.87 -11.76
N GLU A 36 23.64 2.83 -11.75
CA GLU A 36 23.28 1.50 -12.23
C GLU A 36 22.13 0.91 -11.40
N ILE A 37 22.19 1.03 -10.07
CA ILE A 37 21.13 0.56 -9.16
C ILE A 37 19.86 1.38 -9.34
N LYS A 38 19.97 2.71 -9.45
CA LYS A 38 18.81 3.59 -9.73
C LYS A 38 18.12 3.22 -11.05
N ARG A 39 18.90 3.00 -12.10
CA ARG A 39 18.38 2.54 -13.41
C ARG A 39 17.77 1.14 -13.33
N ALA A 40 18.32 0.24 -12.51
CA ALA A 40 17.73 -1.08 -12.29
C ALA A 40 16.37 -0.98 -11.59
N ALA A 41 16.28 -0.18 -10.53
CA ALA A 41 15.03 0.12 -9.83
C ALA A 41 13.99 0.75 -10.77
N LEU A 42 14.40 1.74 -11.56
CA LEU A 42 13.53 2.41 -12.53
C LEU A 42 13.00 1.46 -13.59
N ARG A 43 13.85 0.60 -14.17
CA ARG A 43 13.41 -0.42 -15.14
C ARG A 43 12.38 -1.36 -14.53
N LEU A 44 12.57 -1.78 -13.28
CA LEU A 44 11.60 -2.63 -12.60
C LEU A 44 10.27 -1.90 -12.35
N ALA A 45 10.34 -0.65 -11.87
CA ALA A 45 9.17 0.19 -11.65
C ALA A 45 8.37 0.39 -12.95
N GLN A 46 9.04 0.69 -14.06
CA GLN A 46 8.42 0.82 -15.38
C GLN A 46 7.79 -0.49 -15.87
N ALA A 47 8.46 -1.64 -15.65
CA ALA A 47 7.93 -2.94 -16.03
C ALA A 47 6.63 -3.33 -15.29
N HIS A 48 6.35 -2.71 -14.14
CA HIS A 48 5.18 -2.98 -13.31
C HIS A 48 4.16 -1.83 -13.24
N ALA A 49 4.45 -0.67 -13.85
CA ALA A 49 3.60 0.51 -13.80
C ALA A 49 2.16 0.22 -14.26
N ASP A 50 1.99 -0.47 -15.39
CA ASP A 50 0.68 -0.83 -15.93
C ASP A 50 -0.10 -1.75 -14.97
N SER A 51 0.56 -2.77 -14.41
CA SER A 51 -0.04 -3.70 -13.42
C SER A 51 -0.41 -3.05 -12.09
N LEU A 52 0.12 -1.84 -11.86
CA LEU A 52 -0.17 -0.99 -10.72
C LEU A 52 -1.14 0.14 -11.09
N GLY A 53 -1.69 0.19 -12.30
CA GLY A 53 -2.62 1.25 -12.72
C GLY A 53 -1.98 2.64 -12.75
N LEU A 54 -0.68 2.72 -13.04
CA LEU A 54 0.10 3.96 -13.09
C LEU A 54 0.39 4.41 -14.53
N GLU A 55 -0.47 4.03 -15.47
CA GLU A 55 -0.32 4.34 -16.89
C GLU A 55 -0.13 5.85 -17.14
N GLY A 56 0.79 6.19 -18.03
CA GLY A 56 1.09 7.59 -18.36
C GLY A 56 1.83 8.37 -17.28
N THR A 57 2.34 7.70 -16.24
CA THR A 57 3.29 8.31 -15.29
C THR A 57 4.58 8.66 -16.02
N PRO A 58 5.03 9.94 -16.01
CA PRO A 58 6.29 10.31 -16.64
C PRO A 58 7.46 9.63 -15.94
N GLU A 59 8.51 9.29 -16.70
CA GLU A 59 9.75 8.76 -16.12
C GLU A 59 10.36 9.82 -15.19
N PRO A 60 10.58 9.51 -13.90
CA PRO A 60 11.21 10.44 -12.99
C PRO A 60 12.70 10.57 -13.31
N PRO A 61 13.30 11.76 -13.12
CA PRO A 61 14.73 11.93 -13.34
C PRO A 61 15.55 11.17 -12.29
N LEU A 62 16.72 10.65 -12.64
CA LEU A 62 17.51 9.75 -11.76
C LEU A 62 17.93 10.40 -10.43
N GLU A 63 18.11 11.72 -10.40
CA GLU A 63 18.42 12.48 -9.19
C GLU A 63 17.29 12.44 -8.15
N SER A 64 16.04 12.23 -8.58
CA SER A 64 14.89 12.10 -7.69
C SER A 64 14.74 10.69 -7.10
N ILE A 65 15.46 9.72 -7.64
CA ILE A 65 15.51 8.35 -7.10
C ILE A 65 16.54 8.32 -5.98
N PHE A 66 16.10 7.92 -4.79
CA PHE A 66 16.93 7.81 -3.60
C PHE A 66 16.80 6.41 -2.99
N ALA A 67 17.71 6.08 -2.07
CA ALA A 67 17.68 4.78 -1.41
C ALA A 67 17.86 4.91 0.09
N ARG A 68 17.23 3.98 0.80
CA ARG A 68 17.38 3.77 2.23
C ARG A 68 17.83 2.35 2.47
N ARG A 69 18.63 2.13 3.51
CA ARG A 69 19.06 0.80 3.92
C ARG A 69 18.33 0.41 5.21
N SER A 70 17.73 -0.77 5.17
CA SER A 70 17.10 -1.42 6.32
C SER A 70 18.14 -1.80 7.36
N THR A 71 17.87 -1.50 8.63
CA THR A 71 18.73 -1.91 9.75
C THR A 71 18.54 -3.39 10.09
N SER A 72 17.33 -3.93 9.98
CA SER A 72 17.00 -5.31 10.35
C SER A 72 17.54 -6.34 9.36
N GLU A 73 17.29 -6.10 8.06
CA GLU A 73 17.51 -7.10 7.00
C GLU A 73 18.70 -6.77 6.09
N ASP A 74 19.40 -5.64 6.33
CA ASP A 74 20.44 -5.08 5.46
C ASP A 74 19.99 -4.94 3.98
N ALA A 75 18.68 -4.85 3.77
CA ALA A 75 18.06 -4.70 2.46
C ALA A 75 18.16 -3.24 2.00
N LEU A 76 18.41 -3.06 0.71
CA LEU A 76 18.42 -1.74 0.09
C LEU A 76 17.05 -1.46 -0.54
N LEU A 77 16.40 -0.41 -0.06
CA LEU A 77 15.08 0.06 -0.47
C LEU A 77 15.28 1.27 -1.39
N VAL A 78 15.06 1.10 -2.70
CA VAL A 78 15.24 2.18 -3.68
C VAL A 78 13.86 2.74 -4.05
N HIS A 79 13.65 4.02 -3.72
CA HIS A 79 12.41 4.75 -3.89
C HIS A 79 12.38 5.41 -5.27
N VAL A 80 11.51 4.91 -6.15
CA VAL A 80 11.27 5.49 -7.48
C VAL A 80 9.98 6.33 -7.40
N PRO A 81 10.04 7.66 -7.53
CA PRO A 81 8.85 8.50 -7.47
C PRO A 81 7.85 8.16 -8.56
N VAL A 82 6.55 8.26 -8.23
CA VAL A 82 5.47 8.21 -9.22
C VAL A 82 4.84 9.59 -9.38
N LYS A 83 3.80 9.72 -10.22
CA LYS A 83 3.17 11.01 -10.54
C LYS A 83 2.60 11.74 -9.31
N MET A 84 2.11 11.00 -8.32
CA MET A 84 1.58 11.56 -7.07
C MET A 84 2.73 11.89 -6.10
N GLU A 85 2.67 13.09 -5.52
CA GLU A 85 3.66 13.57 -4.54
C GLU A 85 3.76 12.59 -3.36
N ASP A 86 4.98 12.32 -2.88
CA ASP A 86 5.26 11.35 -1.81
C ASP A 86 4.75 9.91 -2.02
N CYS A 87 4.40 9.54 -3.26
CA CYS A 87 4.14 8.16 -3.65
C CYS A 87 5.34 7.57 -4.41
N PHE A 88 5.64 6.32 -4.11
CA PHE A 88 6.81 5.63 -4.66
C PHE A 88 6.49 4.20 -5.05
N ILE A 89 7.09 3.73 -6.14
CA ILE A 89 7.41 2.30 -6.25
C ILE A 89 8.73 2.09 -5.53
N ILE A 90 8.69 1.38 -4.41
CA ILE A 90 9.87 1.04 -3.63
C ILE A 90 10.33 -0.34 -4.06
N THR A 91 11.53 -0.42 -4.61
CA THR A 91 12.14 -1.70 -5.05
C THR A 91 13.13 -2.18 -4.00
N VAL A 92 13.20 -3.50 -3.80
CA VAL A 92 13.97 -4.13 -2.72
C VAL A 92 15.10 -4.97 -3.31
N PHE A 93 16.32 -4.64 -2.93
CA PHE A 93 17.54 -5.35 -3.28
C PHE A 93 18.07 -6.06 -2.04
N ALA A 94 18.48 -7.32 -2.19
CA ALA A 94 19.27 -7.99 -1.17
C ALA A 94 20.66 -7.37 -1.10
N SER A 95 21.35 -7.51 0.04
CA SER A 95 22.69 -6.94 0.21
C SER A 95 23.65 -7.41 -0.88
N GLY A 96 24.28 -6.47 -1.59
CA GLY A 96 25.20 -6.73 -2.69
C GLY A 96 24.56 -7.16 -4.02
N ALA A 97 23.23 -7.25 -4.11
CA ALA A 97 22.56 -7.63 -5.35
C ALA A 97 22.55 -6.48 -6.39
N SER A 98 22.65 -6.85 -7.67
CA SER A 98 22.53 -5.93 -8.81
C SER A 98 21.09 -5.67 -9.25
N ASP A 99 20.17 -6.55 -8.85
CA ASP A 99 18.78 -6.55 -9.30
C ASP A 99 17.84 -6.66 -8.10
N ALA A 100 16.70 -5.97 -8.20
CA ALA A 100 15.66 -6.03 -7.19
C ALA A 100 14.89 -7.34 -7.28
N HIS A 101 14.56 -7.92 -6.13
CA HIS A 101 13.79 -9.17 -6.04
C HIS A 101 12.34 -8.94 -5.62
N ALA A 102 12.00 -7.75 -5.14
CA ALA A 102 10.65 -7.39 -4.76
C ALA A 102 10.37 -5.89 -4.97
N PHE A 103 9.10 -5.51 -4.93
CA PHE A 103 8.66 -4.12 -5.00
C PHE A 103 7.33 -3.90 -4.25
N ILE A 104 7.03 -2.66 -3.90
CA ILE A 104 5.73 -2.23 -3.36
C ILE A 104 5.37 -0.83 -3.88
N LEU A 105 4.11 -0.60 -4.20
CA LEU A 105 3.57 0.75 -4.39
C LEU A 105 3.16 1.30 -3.02
N PHE A 106 3.71 2.44 -2.63
CA PHE A 106 3.51 2.96 -1.29
C PHE A 106 3.31 4.48 -1.27
N ASP A 107 2.33 4.91 -0.47
CA ASP A 107 2.01 6.30 -0.19
C ASP A 107 2.67 6.71 1.14
N ILE A 108 3.84 7.34 1.06
CA ILE A 108 4.52 7.85 2.27
C ILE A 108 3.80 9.10 2.79
N GLY A 109 3.25 9.92 1.89
CA GLY A 109 2.56 11.16 2.26
C GLY A 109 1.30 10.93 3.10
N ALA A 110 0.55 9.87 2.81
CA ALA A 110 -0.65 9.48 3.55
C ALA A 110 -0.39 9.21 5.05
N GLU A 111 0.83 8.79 5.43
CA GLU A 111 1.20 8.49 6.82
C GLU A 111 1.27 9.76 7.71
N TYR A 112 1.22 10.96 7.12
CA TYR A 112 1.31 12.24 7.83
C TYR A 112 0.01 13.05 7.84
N LEU A 113 -1.07 12.52 7.26
CA LEU A 113 -2.35 13.22 7.15
C LEU A 113 -3.34 12.77 8.23
N GLN A 114 -4.31 13.65 8.53
CA GLN A 114 -5.41 13.31 9.42
C GLN A 114 -6.41 12.42 8.65
N PRO A 115 -6.68 11.18 9.11
CA PRO A 115 -7.63 10.30 8.44
C PRO A 115 -9.07 10.80 8.57
N MET A 116 -9.82 10.71 7.46
CA MET A 116 -11.21 11.14 7.39
C MET A 116 -12.12 9.94 7.16
N LEU A 117 -13.18 9.84 7.97
CA LEU A 117 -14.24 8.84 7.86
C LEU A 117 -15.41 9.44 7.08
N ASP A 118 -15.65 8.92 5.88
CA ASP A 118 -16.88 9.14 5.13
C ASP A 118 -17.84 7.98 5.38
N CYS A 119 -19.07 8.31 5.79
CA CYS A 119 -20.11 7.32 6.00
C CYS A 119 -21.47 7.92 5.63
N PRO A 120 -21.92 7.75 4.38
CA PRO A 120 -23.10 8.43 3.87
C PRO A 120 -24.39 8.16 4.65
N ALA A 121 -24.48 7.04 5.37
CA ALA A 121 -25.61 6.72 6.23
C ALA A 121 -25.72 7.63 7.49
N PHE A 122 -24.61 8.20 7.96
CA PHE A 122 -24.56 8.96 9.22
C PHE A 122 -24.20 10.44 9.05
N GLY A 123 -24.10 10.91 7.81
CA GLY A 123 -24.00 12.34 7.49
C GLY A 123 -22.69 12.69 6.76
N PRO A 124 -22.18 13.93 6.93
CA PRO A 124 -20.97 14.37 6.24
C PRO A 124 -19.72 13.68 6.79
N SER A 125 -18.67 13.63 5.97
CA SER A 125 -17.34 13.17 6.37
C SER A 125 -16.85 13.87 7.65
N ALA A 126 -16.25 13.11 8.56
CA ALA A 126 -15.72 13.56 9.84
C ALA A 126 -14.33 12.97 10.09
N PRO A 127 -13.53 13.49 11.04
CA PRO A 127 -12.28 12.83 11.41
C PRO A 127 -12.51 11.38 11.86
N ALA A 128 -11.65 10.46 11.43
CA ALA A 128 -11.76 9.03 11.76
C ALA A 128 -11.29 8.73 13.20
N THR A 129 -11.98 9.28 14.18
CA THR A 129 -11.70 9.06 15.60
C THR A 129 -12.26 7.73 16.09
N GLU A 130 -11.77 7.26 17.24
CA GLU A 130 -12.31 6.06 17.87
C GLU A 130 -13.81 6.18 18.17
N GLU A 131 -14.25 7.34 18.65
CA GLU A 131 -15.66 7.64 18.92
C GLU A 131 -16.52 7.51 17.66
N ASN A 132 -16.11 8.13 16.55
CA ASN A 132 -16.89 8.10 15.30
C ASN A 132 -16.93 6.70 14.70
N ILE A 133 -15.80 6.00 14.65
CA ILE A 133 -15.73 4.63 14.09
C ILE A 133 -16.58 3.68 14.91
N ARG A 134 -16.46 3.68 16.25
CA ARG A 134 -17.27 2.83 17.13
C ARG A 134 -18.75 3.20 17.13
N GLY A 135 -19.07 4.48 16.94
CA GLY A 135 -20.45 4.97 16.89
C GLY A 135 -21.17 4.64 15.60
N TRP A 136 -20.47 4.58 14.46
CA TRP A 136 -21.09 4.47 13.14
C TRP A 136 -20.99 3.07 12.54
N VAL A 137 -19.80 2.45 12.55
CA VAL A 137 -19.55 1.21 11.80
C VAL A 137 -20.48 0.07 12.23
N PRO A 138 -20.70 -0.21 13.53
CA PRO A 138 -21.59 -1.31 13.93
C PRO A 138 -23.06 -1.11 13.51
N LEU A 139 -23.46 0.11 13.15
CA LEU A 139 -24.83 0.48 12.80
C LEU A 139 -25.09 0.46 11.28
N LEU A 140 -24.07 0.14 10.45
CA LEU A 140 -24.19 0.03 8.99
C LEU A 140 -25.20 -1.03 8.51
N PRO A 141 -25.34 -2.21 9.15
CA PRO A 141 -26.36 -3.19 8.81
C PRO A 141 -27.77 -2.58 8.70
N GLY A 142 -28.40 -2.78 7.54
CA GLY A 142 -29.77 -2.31 7.28
C GLY A 142 -29.90 -0.83 6.90
N GLN A 143 -28.80 -0.09 6.78
CA GLN A 143 -28.81 1.27 6.24
C GLN A 143 -28.99 1.27 4.72
N GLN A 144 -29.49 2.38 4.17
CA GLN A 144 -29.65 2.54 2.72
C GLN A 144 -28.30 2.51 1.98
N SER A 145 -27.25 3.04 2.61
CA SER A 145 -25.88 3.03 2.13
C SER A 145 -24.99 2.35 3.18
N PRO A 146 -24.91 1.01 3.21
CA PRO A 146 -24.27 0.28 4.28
C PRO A 146 -22.75 0.18 4.07
N PHE A 147 -22.09 1.31 3.78
CA PHE A 147 -20.64 1.38 3.62
C PHE A 147 -20.04 2.58 4.36
N ALA A 148 -18.75 2.47 4.68
CA ALA A 148 -17.94 3.55 5.22
C ALA A 148 -16.51 3.45 4.70
N THR A 149 -15.85 4.59 4.53
CA THR A 149 -14.48 4.69 4.02
C THR A 149 -13.66 5.56 4.96
N ILE A 150 -12.49 5.07 5.36
CA ILE A 150 -11.44 5.86 6.00
C ILE A 150 -10.43 6.23 4.92
N GLU A 151 -10.40 7.49 4.53
CA GLU A 151 -9.46 8.04 3.56
C GLU A 151 -8.29 8.69 4.29
N LEU A 152 -7.06 8.28 3.93
CA LEU A 152 -5.85 8.95 4.36
C LEU A 152 -5.47 10.05 3.36
N ARG A 153 -5.59 9.72 2.07
CA ARG A 153 -5.32 10.60 0.93
C ARG A 153 -6.02 10.05 -0.30
N GLU A 154 -6.19 10.88 -1.32
CA GLU A 154 -6.76 10.45 -2.60
C GLU A 154 -6.03 9.20 -3.12
N GLY A 155 -6.79 8.12 -3.33
CA GLY A 155 -6.26 6.83 -3.81
C GLY A 155 -5.73 5.89 -2.71
N THR A 156 -5.59 6.35 -1.46
CA THR A 156 -5.12 5.57 -0.31
C THR A 156 -6.18 5.57 0.81
N TYR A 157 -6.91 4.46 0.92
CA TYR A 157 -8.04 4.33 1.84
C TYR A 157 -8.25 2.90 2.31
N MET A 158 -9.03 2.74 3.38
CA MET A 158 -9.65 1.48 3.78
C MET A 158 -11.16 1.66 3.79
N GLN A 159 -11.91 0.71 3.23
CA GLN A 159 -13.36 0.74 3.22
C GLN A 159 -13.95 -0.51 3.84
N VAL A 160 -15.18 -0.36 4.32
CA VAL A 160 -16.01 -1.45 4.80
C VAL A 160 -17.39 -1.37 4.17
N TYR A 161 -17.90 -2.52 3.76
CA TYR A 161 -19.29 -2.71 3.34
C TYR A 161 -19.97 -3.72 4.25
N ALA A 162 -21.15 -3.41 4.76
CA ALA A 162 -21.96 -4.31 5.56
C ALA A 162 -23.00 -5.01 4.69
N ASP A 163 -22.95 -6.35 4.66
CA ASP A 163 -23.96 -7.21 4.05
C ASP A 163 -24.65 -8.01 5.16
N HIS A 164 -25.95 -7.79 5.34
CA HIS A 164 -26.71 -8.34 6.47
C HIS A 164 -26.01 -8.05 7.82
N ASP A 165 -25.51 -9.08 8.51
CA ASP A 165 -24.79 -9.00 9.78
C ASP A 165 -23.27 -9.13 9.65
N ARG A 166 -22.74 -9.14 8.42
CA ARG A 166 -21.31 -9.32 8.13
C ARG A 166 -20.70 -8.10 7.47
N PHE A 167 -19.39 -7.95 7.65
CA PHE A 167 -18.62 -6.81 7.15
C PHE A 167 -17.52 -7.28 6.22
N HIS A 168 -17.43 -6.68 5.05
CA HIS A 168 -16.42 -6.91 4.02
C HIS A 168 -15.47 -5.74 4.03
N LEU A 169 -14.16 -6.02 4.15
CA LEU A 169 -13.14 -4.97 4.18
C LEU A 169 -12.29 -5.00 2.93
N GLU A 170 -11.96 -3.82 2.44
CA GLU A 170 -11.03 -3.61 1.33
C GLU A 170 -10.11 -2.44 1.66
N HIS A 171 -8.93 -2.41 1.08
CA HIS A 171 -8.05 -1.24 1.15
C HIS A 171 -7.33 -1.03 -0.17
N GLN A 172 -7.07 0.22 -0.50
CA GLN A 172 -6.31 0.63 -1.66
C GLN A 172 -5.09 1.43 -1.23
N MET A 173 -3.97 1.22 -1.93
CA MET A 173 -2.79 2.07 -1.80
C MET A 173 -2.54 2.75 -3.13
N VAL A 174 -2.65 4.08 -3.18
CA VAL A 174 -2.33 4.95 -4.34
C VAL A 174 -3.25 4.78 -5.56
N SER A 175 -3.53 3.55 -6.01
CA SER A 175 -4.24 3.26 -7.26
C SER A 175 -5.00 1.94 -7.19
N THR A 176 -5.94 1.73 -8.12
CA THR A 176 -6.74 0.49 -8.21
C THR A 176 -5.89 -0.76 -8.47
N GLY A 177 -4.73 -0.60 -9.11
CA GLY A 177 -3.76 -1.70 -9.32
C GLY A 177 -3.06 -2.17 -8.03
N ALA A 178 -3.30 -1.50 -6.90
CA ALA A 178 -2.93 -1.92 -5.55
C ALA A 178 -4.15 -1.86 -4.61
N HIS A 179 -5.26 -2.44 -5.07
CA HIS A 179 -6.47 -2.69 -4.29
C HIS A 179 -6.49 -4.14 -3.77
N TYR A 180 -6.84 -4.30 -2.50
CA TYR A 180 -6.87 -5.57 -1.80
C TYR A 180 -8.17 -5.73 -1.03
N ARG A 181 -8.65 -6.97 -0.93
CA ARG A 181 -9.81 -7.34 -0.11
C ARG A 181 -9.39 -8.29 1.00
N TYR A 182 -10.09 -8.23 2.13
CA TYR A 182 -9.94 -9.24 3.15
C TYR A 182 -10.69 -10.50 2.72
N SER A 183 -10.03 -11.65 2.78
CA SER A 183 -10.53 -12.92 2.21
C SER A 183 -11.86 -13.41 2.78
N LYS A 184 -12.23 -12.98 4.00
CA LYS A 184 -13.44 -13.43 4.67
C LYS A 184 -14.21 -12.25 5.25
N PRO A 185 -15.55 -12.27 5.18
CA PRO A 185 -16.37 -11.32 5.92
C PRO A 185 -16.12 -11.49 7.42
N VAL A 186 -16.27 -10.42 8.20
CA VAL A 186 -16.05 -10.42 9.65
C VAL A 186 -17.27 -9.90 10.41
N GLU A 187 -17.25 -10.07 11.73
CA GLU A 187 -18.23 -9.48 12.65
C GLU A 187 -17.97 -7.99 12.87
N ALA A 188 -18.99 -7.24 13.31
CA ALA A 188 -18.90 -5.81 13.55
C ALA A 188 -17.72 -5.40 14.46
N ALA A 189 -17.46 -6.17 15.51
CA ALA A 189 -16.37 -5.91 16.44
C ALA A 189 -15.00 -6.00 15.75
N GLU A 190 -14.77 -7.02 14.93
CA GLU A 190 -13.50 -7.18 14.23
C GLU A 190 -13.32 -6.13 13.14
N ALA A 191 -14.37 -5.81 12.36
CA ALA A 191 -14.32 -4.73 11.39
C ALA A 191 -13.96 -3.39 12.04
N THR A 192 -14.59 -3.09 13.17
CA THR A 192 -14.33 -1.88 13.96
C THR A 192 -12.86 -1.82 14.40
N GLU A 193 -12.32 -2.90 14.96
CA GLU A 193 -10.91 -2.92 15.40
C GLU A 193 -9.91 -2.80 14.24
N ILE A 194 -10.21 -3.39 13.07
CA ILE A 194 -9.36 -3.25 11.89
C ILE A 194 -9.35 -1.79 11.39
N LEU A 195 -10.53 -1.16 11.31
CA LEU A 195 -10.66 0.24 10.91
C LEU A 195 -9.99 1.19 11.90
N LEU A 196 -10.10 0.93 13.21
CA LEU A 196 -9.40 1.69 14.25
C LEU A 196 -7.88 1.55 14.14
N SER A 197 -7.39 0.32 13.91
CA SER A 197 -5.98 0.06 13.67
C SER A 197 -5.49 0.92 12.49
N TYR A 198 -6.20 0.89 11.36
CA TYR A 198 -5.90 1.72 10.18
C TYR A 198 -5.93 3.22 10.46
N ALA A 199 -7.03 3.76 10.99
CA ALA A 199 -7.19 5.20 11.24
C ALA A 199 -6.21 5.76 12.28
N LEU A 200 -5.77 4.95 13.24
CA LEU A 200 -4.89 5.41 14.31
C LEU A 200 -3.42 5.15 14.01
N GLY A 201 -3.08 4.75 12.77
CA GLY A 201 -1.71 4.45 12.37
C GLY A 201 -1.10 3.25 13.12
N LYS A 202 -1.95 2.38 13.69
CA LYS A 202 -1.51 1.13 14.31
C LYS A 202 -1.52 0.07 13.21
N TYR A 203 -0.42 -0.62 12.96
CA TYR A 203 -0.30 -1.43 11.74
C TYR A 203 -0.84 -2.87 11.86
N GLU A 204 -1.59 -3.22 12.90
CA GLU A 204 -2.13 -4.59 13.07
C GLU A 204 -3.08 -4.99 11.93
N TRP A 205 -3.77 -4.04 11.30
CA TRP A 205 -4.57 -4.28 10.10
C TRP A 205 -3.75 -4.82 8.94
N ALA A 206 -2.48 -4.42 8.79
CA ALA A 206 -1.65 -4.80 7.64
C ALA A 206 -1.24 -6.28 7.66
N TYR A 207 -1.21 -6.90 8.84
CA TYR A 207 -0.86 -8.31 9.07
C TYR A 207 -2.03 -9.26 8.85
N ARG A 208 -3.16 -8.75 8.34
CA ARG A 208 -4.31 -9.56 7.96
C ARG A 208 -4.09 -10.20 6.59
N GLY A 209 -4.80 -11.29 6.32
CA GLY A 209 -4.76 -12.01 5.04
C GLY A 209 -5.48 -11.27 3.91
N TRP A 210 -4.82 -10.24 3.37
CA TRP A 210 -5.27 -9.44 2.24
C TRP A 210 -5.00 -10.14 0.90
N GLU A 211 -6.00 -10.16 0.02
CA GLU A 211 -5.91 -10.69 -1.33
C GLU A 211 -5.92 -9.53 -2.32
N LYS A 212 -4.94 -9.48 -3.23
CA LYS A 212 -4.93 -8.49 -4.30
C LYS A 212 -6.13 -8.72 -5.23
N MET A 213 -6.82 -7.65 -5.60
CA MET A 213 -7.95 -7.67 -6.53
C MET A 213 -7.47 -7.39 -7.95
N ASP A 214 -8.05 -8.10 -8.92
CA ASP A 214 -7.90 -7.82 -10.35
C ASP A 214 -9.08 -6.95 -10.80
N ILE A 215 -8.87 -5.64 -10.93
CA ILE A 215 -9.90 -4.62 -11.23
C ILE A 215 -9.56 -3.92 -12.53
#